data_AF-A0A1B9JR43-F1
#
_entry.id   AF-A0A1B9JR43-F1
#
_cell.length_a   1.000
_cell.length_b   1.000
_cell.length_c   1.000
_cell.angle_alpha   90.00
_cell.angle_beta   90.00
_cell.angle_gamma   90.00
#
_symmetry.space_group_name_H-M   'P 1'
#
loop_
_entity.id
_entity.type
_entity.pdbx_description
1 polymer ?
#
loop_
_entity_poly.entity_id
_entity_poly.type
_entity_poly.pdbx_seq_one_letter_code
_entity_poly.pdbx_strand_id
1 'polypeptide(L)'
;MLSTIIIILIFITGWLFFAYNKLRGLAENVKQKQANIYATVKKRQDIAQRLSDIASSYGNHEKLTHFTITESDSISNAATRTSQTSQILGNVQMIANRYPDLKANTTYQQLMVQLDEIENTVLIRREAYNAAVQVYNSTRGSVPHLFYASKLGFGEAAYFEMDQNGTEQQASFKTDDGKILRDTIGRMASVASGRVKKIKEKTNNNSEDNQSNQQN
;
A
#
# COMPACT_ATOMS: atom_id res chain seq x y z
N MET A 1 32.29 -20.74 26.92
CA MET A 1 32.49 -19.94 25.70
C MET A 1 31.51 -20.31 24.60
N LEU A 2 31.45 -21.57 24.11
CA LEU A 2 30.47 -21.96 23.07
C LEU A 2 29.01 -21.87 23.56
N SER A 3 28.70 -22.45 24.74
CA SER A 3 27.34 -22.44 25.30
C SER A 3 26.82 -21.03 25.60
N THR A 4 27.71 -20.12 26.03
CA THR A 4 27.36 -18.71 26.28
C THR A 4 27.04 -17.96 24.98
N ILE A 5 27.76 -18.24 23.88
CA ILE A 5 27.48 -17.68 22.55
C ILE A 5 26.13 -18.18 22.03
N ILE A 6 25.81 -19.45 22.22
CA ILE A 6 24.53 -20.05 21.79
C ILE A 6 23.34 -19.42 22.52
N ILE A 7 23.45 -19.20 23.84
CA ILE A 7 22.40 -18.54 24.63
C ILE A 7 22.18 -17.11 24.14
N ILE A 8 23.24 -16.33 23.92
CA ILE A 8 23.16 -14.96 23.39
C ILE A 8 22.48 -14.94 22.01
N LEU A 9 22.81 -15.89 21.14
CA LEU A 9 22.22 -16.00 19.81
C LEU A 9 20.70 -16.25 19.88
N ILE A 10 20.25 -17.11 20.79
CA ILE A 10 18.82 -17.42 21.00
C ILE A 10 18.06 -16.17 21.49
N PHE A 11 18.65 -15.40 22.40
CA PHE A 11 18.05 -14.13 22.85
C PHE A 11 17.94 -13.11 21.70
N ILE A 12 18.97 -13.00 20.86
CA ILE A 12 18.98 -12.08 19.71
C ILE A 12 17.91 -12.48 18.68
N THR A 13 17.78 -13.77 18.35
CA THR A 13 16.78 -14.23 17.37
C THR A 13 15.36 -14.08 17.91
N GLY A 14 15.15 -14.37 19.20
CA GLY A 14 13.87 -14.12 19.87
C GLY A 14 13.49 -12.64 19.83
N TRP A 15 14.42 -11.75 20.17
CA TRP A 15 14.20 -10.29 20.09
C TRP A 15 13.84 -9.83 18.67
N LEU A 16 14.58 -10.33 17.67
CA LEU A 16 14.37 -9.97 16.27
C LEU A 16 12.97 -10.38 15.79
N PHE A 17 12.45 -11.51 16.26
CA PHE A 17 11.09 -11.98 15.95
C PHE A 17 10.01 -11.03 16.48
N PHE A 18 10.12 -10.59 17.75
CA PHE A 18 9.18 -9.61 18.32
C PHE A 18 9.25 -8.27 17.57
N ALA A 19 10.46 -7.80 17.28
CA ALA A 19 10.65 -6.53 16.59
C ALA A 19 10.13 -6.56 15.14
N TYR A 20 10.30 -7.69 14.44
CA TYR A 20 9.72 -7.92 13.11
C TYR A 20 8.19 -7.85 13.15
N ASN A 21 7.55 -8.56 14.09
CA ASN A 21 6.10 -8.57 14.21
C ASN A 21 5.53 -7.17 14.51
N LYS A 22 6.24 -6.37 15.32
CA LYS A 22 5.87 -4.97 15.58
C LYS A 22 5.90 -4.13 14.31
N LEU A 23 6.98 -4.20 13.52
CA LEU A 23 7.08 -3.47 12.25
C LEU A 23 6.04 -3.94 11.24
N ARG A 24 5.77 -5.24 11.17
CA ARG A 24 4.72 -5.81 10.32
C ARG A 24 3.34 -5.28 10.70
N GLY A 25 3.03 -5.20 11.99
CA GLY A 25 1.77 -4.62 12.46
C GLY A 25 1.61 -3.15 12.07
N LEU A 26 2.68 -2.35 12.21
CA LEU A 26 2.67 -0.94 11.79
C LEU A 26 2.55 -0.79 10.27
N ALA A 27 3.25 -1.62 9.49
CA ALA A 27 3.15 -1.61 8.03
C ALA A 27 1.73 -1.97 7.55
N GLU A 28 1.11 -2.98 8.16
CA GLU A 28 -0.28 -3.34 7.85
C GLU A 28 -1.25 -2.22 8.24
N ASN A 29 -1.00 -1.51 9.36
CA ASN A 29 -1.80 -0.36 9.74
C ASN A 29 -1.74 0.76 8.69
N VAL A 30 -0.54 1.12 8.22
CA VAL A 30 -0.36 2.09 7.12
C VAL A 30 -1.13 1.66 5.87
N LYS A 31 -1.01 0.39 5.47
CA LYS A 31 -1.71 -0.17 4.31
C LYS A 31 -3.24 -0.12 4.47
N GLN A 32 -3.75 -0.42 5.66
CA GLN A 32 -5.17 -0.32 5.96
C GLN A 32 -5.66 1.13 5.84
N LYS A 33 -4.93 2.10 6.40
CA LYS A 33 -5.28 3.52 6.27
C LYS A 33 -5.24 3.99 4.82
N GLN A 34 -4.26 3.50 4.04
CA GLN A 34 -4.14 3.76 2.62
C GLN A 34 -5.35 3.22 1.81
N ALA A 35 -5.79 2.00 2.09
CA ALA A 35 -6.97 1.44 1.44
C ALA A 35 -8.24 2.27 1.76
N ASN A 36 -8.37 2.74 3.00
CA ASN A 36 -9.50 3.56 3.43
C ASN A 36 -9.55 4.92 2.71
N ILE A 37 -8.42 5.61 2.54
CA ILE A 37 -8.39 6.86 1.78
C ILE A 37 -8.73 6.61 0.31
N TYR A 38 -8.21 5.56 -0.31
CA TYR A 38 -8.54 5.21 -1.70
C TYR A 38 -10.04 4.97 -1.90
N ALA A 39 -10.67 4.19 -1.02
CA ALA A 39 -12.11 3.95 -1.07
C ALA A 39 -12.93 5.26 -0.91
N THR A 40 -12.47 6.17 -0.06
CA THR A 40 -13.11 7.48 0.16
C THR A 40 -12.99 8.38 -1.07
N VAL A 41 -11.80 8.47 -1.68
CA VAL A 41 -11.56 9.25 -2.91
C VAL A 41 -12.37 8.68 -4.08
N LYS A 42 -12.46 7.35 -4.21
CA LYS A 42 -13.31 6.71 -5.21
C LYS A 42 -14.79 7.09 -5.04
N LYS A 43 -15.31 7.04 -3.81
CA LYS A 43 -16.69 7.44 -3.52
C LYS A 43 -16.94 8.92 -3.86
N ARG A 44 -15.98 9.81 -3.59
CA ARG A 44 -16.07 11.23 -3.99
C ARG A 44 -16.21 11.37 -5.51
N GLN A 45 -15.40 10.65 -6.27
CA GLN A 45 -15.46 10.64 -7.73
C GLN A 45 -16.83 10.13 -8.22
N ASP A 46 -17.35 9.05 -7.63
CA ASP A 46 -18.66 8.50 -7.98
C ASP A 46 -19.79 9.52 -7.72
N ILE A 47 -19.73 10.28 -6.62
CA ILE A 47 -20.68 11.37 -6.32
C ILE A 47 -20.57 12.48 -7.37
N ALA A 48 -19.35 12.92 -7.70
CA ALA A 48 -19.13 13.94 -8.73
C ALA A 48 -19.65 13.50 -10.11
N GLN A 49 -19.51 12.22 -10.47
CA GLN A 49 -20.07 11.69 -11.71
C GLN A 49 -21.60 11.72 -11.71
N ARG A 50 -22.24 11.28 -10.61
CA ARG A 50 -23.71 11.36 -10.48
C ARG A 50 -24.22 12.79 -10.56
N LEU A 51 -23.51 13.74 -9.97
CA LEU A 51 -23.83 15.17 -10.06
C LEU A 51 -23.73 15.68 -11.50
N SER A 52 -22.70 15.25 -12.23
CA SER A 52 -22.54 15.53 -13.66
C SER A 52 -23.71 14.96 -14.47
N ASP A 53 -24.12 13.72 -14.21
CA ASP A 53 -25.19 13.07 -14.95
C ASP A 53 -26.52 13.82 -14.75
N ILE A 54 -26.84 14.22 -13.51
CA ILE A 54 -28.02 15.04 -13.23
C ILE A 54 -27.91 16.39 -13.95
N ALA A 55 -26.77 17.09 -13.84
CA ALA A 55 -26.58 18.38 -14.50
C ALA A 55 -26.74 18.29 -16.03
N SER A 56 -26.25 17.22 -16.65
CA SER A 56 -26.35 16.99 -18.10
C SER A 56 -27.79 16.84 -18.59
N SER A 57 -28.70 16.37 -17.75
CA SER A 57 -30.12 16.22 -18.12
C SER A 57 -30.86 17.57 -18.21
N TYR A 58 -30.34 18.62 -17.56
CA TYR A 58 -30.90 19.98 -17.60
C TYR A 58 -30.23 20.87 -18.67
N GLY A 59 -28.95 20.63 -18.97
CA GLY A 59 -28.21 21.37 -20.00
C GLY A 59 -28.26 20.67 -21.35
N ASN A 60 -29.31 20.91 -22.16
CA ASN A 60 -29.47 20.56 -23.59
C ASN A 60 -28.32 19.75 -24.26
N HIS A 61 -28.14 18.48 -23.89
CA HIS A 61 -27.11 17.59 -24.49
C HIS A 61 -25.68 18.17 -24.51
N GLU A 62 -25.29 19.06 -23.59
CA GLU A 62 -23.87 19.35 -23.38
C GLU A 62 -23.23 18.08 -22.84
N LYS A 63 -22.44 17.38 -23.68
CA LYS A 63 -21.63 16.23 -23.27
C LYS A 63 -20.65 16.69 -22.19
N LEU A 64 -21.06 16.60 -20.94
CA LEU A 64 -20.14 16.66 -19.82
C LEU A 64 -19.21 15.45 -19.95
N THR A 65 -17.91 15.70 -19.82
CA THR A 65 -16.87 14.68 -19.93
C THR A 65 -17.18 13.50 -19.01
N HIS A 66 -17.61 12.39 -19.61
CA HIS A 66 -17.87 11.13 -18.93
C HIS A 66 -16.55 10.36 -18.89
N PHE A 67 -16.03 10.08 -17.70
CA PHE A 67 -14.75 9.38 -17.57
C PHE A 67 -14.99 7.88 -17.53
N THR A 68 -14.37 7.14 -18.47
CA THR A 68 -14.31 5.67 -18.38
C THR A 68 -13.32 5.32 -17.27
N ILE A 69 -13.85 4.96 -16.10
CA ILE A 69 -13.06 4.39 -15.00
C ILE A 69 -12.53 3.04 -15.48
N THR A 70 -11.30 3.00 -15.98
CA THR A 70 -10.65 1.74 -16.35
C THR A 70 -10.00 1.17 -15.09
N GLU A 71 -10.36 -0.06 -14.74
CA GLU A 71 -9.91 -0.76 -13.53
C GLU A 71 -8.37 -0.94 -13.45
N SER A 72 -7.68 -0.76 -14.57
CA SER A 72 -6.22 -0.84 -14.71
C SER A 72 -5.43 0.37 -14.19
N ASP A 73 -6.07 1.51 -13.90
CA ASP A 73 -5.40 2.68 -13.30
C ASP A 73 -5.23 2.53 -11.79
N SER A 74 -4.60 1.42 -11.38
CA SER A 74 -4.35 1.11 -9.98
C SER A 74 -3.36 2.11 -9.36
N ILE A 75 -3.86 2.91 -8.40
CA ILE A 75 -3.10 3.59 -7.33
C ILE A 75 -2.18 4.75 -7.76
N SER A 76 -1.58 4.75 -8.94
CA SER A 76 -0.56 5.73 -9.37
C SER A 76 -1.12 7.07 -9.86
N ASN A 77 -2.38 7.13 -10.30
CA ASN A 77 -2.97 8.32 -10.94
C ASN A 77 -4.07 8.99 -10.10
N ALA A 78 -4.05 8.83 -8.77
CA ALA A 78 -5.05 9.48 -7.92
C ALA A 78 -4.97 11.02 -7.94
N ALA A 79 -3.76 11.57 -8.13
CA ALA A 79 -3.53 13.01 -8.31
C ALA A 79 -4.31 13.55 -9.53
N THR A 80 -4.19 12.84 -10.66
CA THR A 80 -4.92 13.10 -11.90
C THR A 80 -6.43 12.97 -11.72
N ARG A 81 -6.88 12.01 -10.89
CA ARG A 81 -8.32 11.83 -10.60
C ARG A 81 -8.90 12.95 -9.74
N THR A 82 -8.14 13.47 -8.79
CA THR A 82 -8.56 14.63 -7.99
C THR A 82 -8.72 15.87 -8.88
N SER A 83 -7.72 16.18 -9.72
CA SER A 83 -7.83 17.33 -10.63
C SER A 83 -9.01 17.20 -11.59
N GLN A 84 -9.26 15.99 -12.10
CA GLN A 84 -10.42 15.70 -12.94
C GLN A 84 -11.75 15.87 -12.19
N THR A 85 -11.82 15.41 -10.94
CA THR A 85 -13.01 15.57 -10.09
C THR A 85 -13.31 17.06 -9.89
N SER A 86 -12.30 17.88 -9.59
CA SER A 86 -12.46 19.33 -9.44
C SER A 86 -12.95 20.01 -10.72
N GLN A 87 -12.48 19.57 -11.90
CA GLN A 87 -12.95 20.07 -13.20
C GLN A 87 -14.44 19.75 -13.43
N ILE A 88 -14.86 18.51 -13.15
CA ILE A 88 -16.28 18.10 -13.26
C ILE A 88 -17.15 18.97 -12.36
N LEU A 89 -16.77 19.12 -11.09
CA LEU A 89 -17.53 19.89 -10.12
C LEU A 89 -17.62 21.37 -10.52
N GLY A 90 -16.56 21.95 -11.08
CA GLY A 90 -16.59 23.30 -11.65
C GLY A 90 -17.62 23.45 -12.77
N ASN A 91 -17.67 22.48 -13.69
CA ASN A 91 -18.66 22.47 -14.78
C ASN A 91 -20.09 22.30 -14.26
N VAL A 92 -20.30 21.40 -13.31
CA VAL A 92 -21.60 21.18 -12.64
C VAL A 92 -22.08 22.48 -11.98
N GLN A 93 -21.19 23.18 -11.26
CA GLN A 93 -21.53 24.44 -10.60
C GLN A 93 -21.90 25.54 -11.61
N MET A 94 -21.19 25.59 -12.75
CA MET A 94 -21.53 26.52 -13.84
C MET A 94 -22.93 26.25 -14.41
N ILE A 95 -23.29 24.99 -14.64
CA ILE A 95 -24.63 24.60 -15.10
C ILE A 95 -25.68 24.92 -14.04
N ALA A 96 -25.42 24.61 -12.76
CA ALA A 96 -26.34 24.94 -11.68
C ALA A 96 -26.62 26.44 -11.53
N ASN A 97 -25.65 27.31 -11.86
CA ASN A 97 -25.86 28.76 -11.90
C ASN A 97 -26.70 29.22 -13.09
N ARG A 98 -26.61 28.52 -14.24
CA ARG A 98 -27.41 28.82 -15.45
C ARG A 98 -28.85 28.30 -15.35
N TYR A 99 -29.06 27.20 -14.62
CA TYR A 99 -30.34 26.51 -14.52
C TYR A 99 -30.81 26.42 -13.05
N PRO A 100 -31.60 27.41 -12.55
CA PRO A 100 -32.11 27.40 -11.19
C PRO A 100 -32.91 26.15 -10.82
N ASP A 101 -33.59 25.53 -11.78
CA ASP A 101 -34.36 24.30 -11.59
C ASP A 101 -33.48 23.11 -11.20
N LEU A 102 -32.23 23.04 -11.70
CA LEU A 102 -31.25 22.04 -11.27
C LEU A 102 -30.85 22.27 -9.81
N LYS A 103 -30.65 23.53 -9.41
CA LYS A 103 -30.31 23.87 -8.03
C LYS A 103 -31.45 23.57 -7.05
N ALA A 104 -32.70 23.66 -7.52
CA ALA A 104 -33.89 23.29 -6.77
C ALA A 104 -34.16 21.77 -6.74
N ASN A 105 -33.48 20.98 -7.59
CA ASN A 105 -33.64 19.54 -7.63
C ASN A 105 -33.18 18.91 -6.29
N THR A 106 -34.07 18.15 -5.65
CA THR A 106 -33.82 17.55 -4.34
C THR A 106 -32.67 16.54 -4.36
N THR A 107 -32.55 15.73 -5.41
CA THR A 107 -31.44 14.77 -5.59
C THR A 107 -30.11 15.48 -5.74
N TYR A 108 -30.06 16.59 -6.49
CA TYR A 108 -28.86 17.42 -6.62
C TYR A 108 -28.40 17.97 -5.26
N GLN A 109 -29.32 18.54 -4.50
CA GLN A 109 -29.03 19.07 -3.16
C GLN A 109 -28.52 17.98 -2.21
N GLN A 110 -29.14 16.80 -2.22
CA GLN A 110 -28.70 15.66 -1.40
C GLN A 110 -27.28 15.20 -1.76
N LEU A 111 -26.94 15.15 -3.05
CA LEU A 111 -25.59 14.77 -3.49
C LEU A 111 -24.55 15.86 -3.17
N MET A 112 -24.93 17.14 -3.22
CA MET A 112 -24.06 18.24 -2.77
C MET A 112 -23.73 18.14 -1.28
N VAL A 113 -24.72 17.81 -0.43
CA VAL A 113 -24.48 17.56 1.01
C VAL A 113 -23.55 16.36 1.20
N GLN A 114 -23.80 15.24 0.51
CA GLN A 114 -22.92 14.08 0.57
C GLN A 114 -21.49 14.37 0.07
N LEU A 115 -21.35 15.29 -0.90
CA LEU A 115 -20.07 15.72 -1.41
C LEU A 115 -19.28 16.51 -0.35
N ASP A 116 -19.94 17.41 0.38
CA ASP A 116 -19.29 18.15 1.47
C ASP A 116 -18.86 17.20 2.61
N GLU A 117 -19.73 16.26 3.00
CA GLU A 117 -19.43 15.23 4.00
C GLU A 117 -18.24 14.35 3.59
N ILE A 118 -18.16 13.95 2.31
CA ILE A 118 -17.06 13.11 1.84
C ILE A 118 -15.75 13.89 1.76
N GLU A 119 -15.77 15.19 1.43
CA GLU A 119 -14.55 16.02 1.43
C GLU A 119 -13.96 16.14 2.85
N ASN A 120 -14.80 16.42 3.84
CA ASN A 120 -14.35 16.41 5.24
C ASN A 120 -13.81 15.02 5.64
N THR A 121 -14.47 13.95 5.21
CA THR A 121 -13.99 12.58 5.46
C THR A 121 -12.63 12.34 4.80
N VAL A 122 -12.40 12.81 3.58
CA VAL A 122 -11.10 12.70 2.90
C VAL A 122 -9.99 13.36 3.71
N LEU A 123 -10.22 14.56 4.25
CA LEU A 123 -9.26 15.27 5.10
C LEU A 123 -8.90 14.44 6.35
N ILE A 124 -9.91 13.98 7.09
CA ILE A 124 -9.72 13.15 8.28
C ILE A 124 -8.94 11.86 7.95
N ARG A 125 -9.23 11.24 6.79
CA ARG A 125 -8.52 10.02 6.34
C ARG A 125 -7.06 10.30 5.99
N ARG A 126 -6.73 11.48 5.46
CA ARG A 126 -5.34 11.90 5.20
C ARG A 126 -4.56 12.06 6.48
N GLU A 127 -5.10 12.79 7.44
CA GLU A 127 -4.47 12.97 8.74
C GLU A 127 -4.22 11.63 9.42
N ALA A 128 -5.21 10.74 9.41
CA ALA A 128 -5.08 9.39 9.97
C ALA A 128 -4.01 8.54 9.25
N TYR A 129 -3.87 8.68 7.93
CA TYR A 129 -2.82 8.01 7.17
C TYR A 129 -1.44 8.58 7.51
N ASN A 130 -1.29 9.90 7.49
CA ASN A 130 -0.03 10.58 7.80
C ASN A 130 0.42 10.29 9.25
N ALA A 131 -0.50 10.22 10.20
CA ALA A 131 -0.20 9.80 11.57
C ALA A 131 0.31 8.35 11.62
N ALA A 132 -0.31 7.42 10.89
CA ALA A 132 0.16 6.03 10.82
C ALA A 132 1.55 5.94 10.16
N VAL A 133 1.78 6.70 9.08
CA VAL A 133 3.08 6.80 8.40
C VAL A 133 4.14 7.36 9.34
N GLN A 134 3.82 8.39 10.12
CA GLN A 134 4.73 8.96 11.12
C GLN A 134 5.14 7.93 12.17
N VAL A 135 4.18 7.21 12.75
CA VAL A 135 4.47 6.17 13.75
C VAL A 135 5.32 5.05 13.14
N TYR A 136 5.01 4.63 11.91
CA TYR A 136 5.78 3.63 11.18
C TYR A 136 7.21 4.10 10.90
N ASN A 137 7.38 5.27 10.30
CA ASN A 137 8.67 5.84 9.93
C ASN A 137 9.54 6.11 11.17
N SER A 138 8.96 6.65 12.24
CA SER A 138 9.65 6.86 13.51
C SER A 138 10.12 5.55 14.14
N THR A 139 9.25 4.52 14.17
CA THR A 139 9.63 3.20 14.70
C THR A 139 10.70 2.54 13.82
N ARG A 140 10.57 2.62 12.49
CA ARG A 140 11.56 2.11 11.53
C ARG A 140 12.92 2.78 11.69
N GLY A 141 12.94 4.10 11.91
CA GLY A 141 14.14 4.90 12.10
C GLY A 141 14.79 4.78 13.48
N SER A 142 14.09 4.20 14.46
CA SER A 142 14.62 3.97 15.80
C SER A 142 15.66 2.84 15.83
N VAL A 143 16.62 2.91 16.77
CA VAL A 143 17.53 1.80 17.06
C VAL A 143 16.77 0.74 17.87
N PRO A 144 16.90 -0.57 17.58
CA PRO A 144 17.79 -1.20 16.59
C PRO A 144 17.22 -1.36 15.18
N HIS A 145 15.95 -0.98 14.94
CA HIS A 145 15.24 -1.17 13.66
C HIS A 145 15.98 -0.61 12.45
N LEU A 146 16.64 0.54 12.59
CA LEU A 146 17.41 1.18 11.53
C LEU A 146 18.40 0.24 10.82
N PHE A 147 19.01 -0.71 11.53
CA PHE A 147 20.05 -1.59 10.99
C PHE A 147 19.52 -2.74 10.12
N TYR A 148 18.28 -3.17 10.35
CA TYR A 148 17.70 -4.35 9.70
C TYR A 148 16.40 -4.10 8.95
N ALA A 149 15.65 -3.04 9.25
CA ALA A 149 14.33 -2.79 8.68
C ALA A 149 14.36 -2.77 7.14
N SER A 150 15.29 -2.00 6.55
CA SER A 150 15.44 -1.93 5.09
C SER A 150 15.80 -3.28 4.47
N LYS A 151 16.69 -4.06 5.12
CA LYS A 151 17.10 -5.40 4.66
C LYS A 151 15.97 -6.43 4.73
N LEU A 152 15.01 -6.26 5.64
CA LEU A 152 13.85 -7.13 5.82
C LEU A 152 12.64 -6.73 4.96
N GLY A 153 12.79 -5.72 4.08
CA GLY A 153 11.71 -5.29 3.19
C GLY A 153 10.79 -4.20 3.75
N PHE A 154 11.10 -3.67 4.94
CA PHE A 154 10.42 -2.52 5.50
C PHE A 154 11.04 -1.23 4.94
N GLY A 155 10.53 -0.81 3.79
CA GLY A 155 10.89 0.47 3.16
C GLY A 155 10.27 1.67 3.85
N GLU A 156 10.62 2.88 3.39
CA GLU A 156 9.97 4.10 3.88
C GLU A 156 8.55 4.25 3.35
N ALA A 157 7.61 4.61 4.22
CA ALA A 157 6.30 5.04 3.80
C ALA A 157 6.35 6.55 3.52
N ALA A 158 5.93 6.96 2.33
CA ALA A 158 5.84 8.38 2.02
C ALA A 158 4.51 8.95 2.52
N TYR A 159 4.55 10.21 2.96
CA TYR A 159 3.39 10.92 3.45
C TYR A 159 2.43 11.27 2.31
N PHE A 160 1.17 11.48 2.66
CA PHE A 160 0.20 12.07 1.79
C PHE A 160 0.36 13.59 1.86
N GLU A 161 1.09 14.15 0.91
CA GLU A 161 1.31 15.58 0.77
C GLU A 161 0.61 16.10 -0.50
N MET A 162 0.16 17.36 -0.47
CA MET A 162 -0.18 18.07 -1.70
C MET A 162 1.12 18.62 -2.29
N ASP A 163 1.40 18.31 -3.55
CA ASP A 163 2.45 19.01 -4.31
C ASP A 163 2.17 20.52 -4.30
N GLN A 164 3.21 21.35 -4.46
CA GLN A 164 3.13 22.81 -4.58
C GLN A 164 2.17 23.26 -5.71
N ASN A 165 1.80 22.36 -6.62
CA ASN A 165 0.81 22.53 -7.67
C ASN A 165 -0.63 22.11 -7.27
N GLY A 166 -0.91 21.85 -5.99
CA GLY A 166 -2.23 21.39 -5.51
C GLY A 166 -2.59 19.97 -5.96
N THR A 167 -1.61 19.19 -6.42
CA THR A 167 -1.84 17.84 -6.96
C THR A 167 -1.57 16.80 -5.89
N GLU A 168 -2.56 15.93 -5.61
CA GLU A 168 -2.48 14.92 -4.54
C GLU A 168 -1.60 13.74 -4.95
N GLN A 169 -0.29 13.82 -4.67
CA GLN A 169 0.63 12.73 -4.97
C GLN A 169 0.49 11.65 -3.89
N GLN A 170 -0.14 10.54 -4.27
CA GLN A 170 -0.25 9.38 -3.39
C GLN A 170 1.00 8.52 -3.50
N ALA A 171 1.71 8.36 -2.39
CA ALA A 171 2.73 7.34 -2.30
C ALA A 171 2.10 5.96 -2.20
N SER A 172 2.37 5.08 -3.17
CA SER A 172 2.04 3.67 -3.05
C SER A 172 2.97 3.02 -2.02
N PHE A 173 2.57 2.99 -0.75
CA PHE A 173 3.30 2.20 0.24
C PHE A 173 3.12 0.70 -0.03
N LYS A 174 4.18 0.07 -0.56
CA LYS A 174 4.23 -1.38 -0.77
C LYS A 174 5.39 -1.94 0.04
N THR A 175 5.08 -2.71 1.08
CA THR A 175 6.07 -3.49 1.80
C THR A 175 6.28 -4.81 1.05
N ASP A 176 7.52 -5.13 0.67
CA ASP A 176 7.89 -6.37 -0.07
C ASP A 176 8.33 -7.50 0.90
N ASP A 177 7.93 -7.38 2.16
CA ASP A 177 8.32 -8.22 3.29
C ASP A 177 7.92 -9.69 3.09
N GLY A 178 6.75 -9.97 2.50
CA GLY A 178 6.32 -11.34 2.17
C GLY A 178 7.15 -12.01 1.06
N LYS A 179 7.66 -11.23 0.09
CA LYS A 179 8.42 -11.76 -1.05
C LYS A 179 9.87 -12.02 -0.67
N ILE A 180 10.48 -11.12 0.11
CA ILE A 180 11.85 -11.25 0.59
C ILE A 180 12.00 -12.43 1.55
N LEU A 181 11.03 -12.67 2.44
CA LEU A 181 11.02 -13.86 3.30
C LEU A 181 10.91 -15.16 2.51
N ARG A 182 9.99 -15.23 1.53
CA ARG A 182 9.83 -16.42 0.68
C ARG A 182 11.08 -16.70 -0.14
N ASP A 183 11.68 -15.68 -0.72
CA ASP A 183 12.90 -15.81 -1.53
C ASP A 183 14.10 -16.18 -0.64
N THR A 184 14.19 -15.62 0.56
CA THR A 184 15.28 -15.94 1.52
C THR A 184 15.14 -17.36 2.07
N ILE A 185 13.93 -17.78 2.45
CA ILE A 185 13.65 -19.16 2.89
C ILE A 185 13.86 -20.13 1.72
N GLY A 186 13.46 -19.80 0.50
CA GLY A 186 13.70 -20.62 -0.69
C GLY A 186 15.20 -20.77 -1.01
N ARG A 187 15.98 -19.69 -0.88
CA ARG A 187 17.45 -19.74 -0.99
C ARG A 187 18.08 -20.56 0.13
N MET A 188 17.64 -20.40 1.37
CA MET A 188 18.13 -21.18 2.51
C MET A 188 17.79 -22.67 2.37
N ALA A 189 16.57 -23.00 1.94
CA ALA A 189 16.11 -24.37 1.70
C ALA A 189 16.89 -25.02 0.55
N SER A 190 17.18 -24.30 -0.54
CA SER A 190 18.00 -24.81 -1.65
C SER A 190 19.48 -24.96 -1.31
N VAL A 191 20.03 -24.06 -0.49
CA VAL A 191 21.41 -24.20 0.03
C VAL A 191 21.51 -25.38 1.00
N ALA A 192 20.52 -25.54 1.90
CA ALA A 192 20.46 -26.66 2.83
C ALA A 192 20.29 -27.99 2.08
N SER A 193 19.37 -28.07 1.11
CA SER A 193 19.17 -29.29 0.31
C SER A 193 20.37 -29.62 -0.56
N GLY A 194 21.04 -28.61 -1.15
CA GLY A 194 22.27 -28.78 -1.91
C GLY A 194 23.45 -29.27 -1.06
N ARG A 195 23.58 -28.79 0.18
CA ARG A 195 24.61 -29.28 1.12
C ARG A 195 24.30 -30.68 1.64
N VAL A 196 23.04 -30.99 1.95
CA VAL A 196 22.61 -32.34 2.34
C VAL A 196 22.82 -33.33 1.19
N LYS A 197 22.51 -32.95 -0.05
CA LYS A 197 22.75 -33.78 -1.24
C LYS A 197 24.24 -34.05 -1.46
N LYS A 198 25.10 -33.03 -1.35
CA LYS A 198 26.56 -33.21 -1.44
C LYS A 198 27.15 -34.07 -0.33
N ILE A 199 26.60 -33.97 0.89
CA ILE A 199 27.00 -34.84 2.01
C ILE A 199 26.56 -36.28 1.72
N LYS A 200 25.33 -36.49 1.25
CA LYS A 200 24.81 -37.81 0.90
C LYS A 200 25.58 -38.47 -0.25
N GLU A 201 25.93 -37.72 -1.30
CA GLU A 201 26.78 -38.18 -2.40
C GLU A 201 28.19 -38.55 -1.93
N LYS A 202 28.81 -37.73 -1.05
CA LYS A 202 30.12 -38.07 -0.47
C LYS A 202 30.08 -39.30 0.44
N THR A 203 29.00 -39.50 1.19
CA THR A 203 28.81 -40.69 2.02
C THR A 203 28.57 -41.95 1.18
N ASN A 204 27.87 -41.83 0.04
CA ASN A 204 27.60 -42.95 -0.86
C ASN A 204 28.88 -43.38 -1.61
N ASN A 205 29.66 -42.43 -2.13
CA ASN A 205 30.92 -42.75 -2.82
C ASN A 205 31.96 -43.35 -1.88
N ASN A 206 32.07 -42.87 -0.63
CA ASN A 206 32.95 -43.49 0.37
C ASN A 206 32.49 -44.90 0.79
N SER A 207 31.24 -45.29 0.53
CA SER A 207 30.73 -46.64 0.80
C SER A 207 31.00 -47.61 -0.37
N GLU A 208 31.03 -47.11 -1.61
CA GLU A 208 31.38 -47.90 -2.81
C GLU A 208 32.90 -48.13 -2.95
N ASP A 209 33.73 -47.15 -2.58
CA ASP A 209 35.21 -47.30 -2.57
C ASP A 209 35.70 -48.28 -1.49
N ASN A 210 34.95 -48.47 -0.40
CA ASN A 210 35.32 -49.41 0.67
C ASN A 210 34.88 -50.85 0.40
N GLN A 211 33.95 -51.08 -0.54
CA GLN A 211 33.54 -52.43 -0.97
C GLN A 211 34.43 -52.99 -2.09
N SER A 212 34.99 -52.12 -2.94
CA SER A 212 35.91 -52.50 -4.02
C SER A 212 37.33 -52.83 -3.51
N ASN A 213 37.72 -52.36 -2.33
CA ASN A 213 39.01 -52.67 -1.70
C ASN A 213 39.00 -53.91 -0.78
N GLN A 214 37.87 -54.65 -0.71
CA GLN A 214 37.75 -55.93 0.01
C GLN A 214 37.67 -57.15 -0.92
N GLN A 215 37.78 -56.97 -2.24
CA GLN A 215 37.76 -58.05 -3.23
C GLN A 215 39.10 -58.27 -3.97
N ASN A 216 40.20 -57.69 -3.49
CA ASN A 216 41.56 -58.05 -3.92
C ASN A 216 42.39 -58.57 -2.75
#